data_AF-A0A955NIF0-F1
#
_entry.id   AF-A0A955NIF0-F1
#
_cell.length_a   1.000
_cell.length_b   1.000
_cell.length_c   1.000
_cell.angle_alpha   90.00
_cell.angle_beta   90.00
_cell.angle_gamma   90.00
#
_symmetry.space_group_name_H-M   'P 1'
#
loop_
_entity.id
_entity.type
_entity.pdbx_description
1 polymer ?
#
loop_
_entity_poly.entity_id
_entity_poly.type
_entity_poly.pdbx_seq_one_letter_code
_entity_poly.pdbx_strand_id
1 'polypeptide(L)'
;MYAKNIKITVEFSDFELEDIQRITGERKKGPAIRKLVVDALMMRKREEIAQKFISGKWGADLEGFEEGRRRDREEASQLESEWRD
;
A
#
# COMPACT_ATOMS: atom_id res chain seq x y z
N MET A 1 -10.24 23.24 -8.49
CA MET A 1 -8.85 23.60 -8.11
C MET A 1 -7.94 23.20 -9.26
N TYR A 2 -7.34 24.13 -10.00
CA TYR A 2 -6.37 23.79 -11.04
C TYR A 2 -5.01 23.55 -10.38
N ALA A 3 -4.45 22.35 -10.53
CA ALA A 3 -3.10 22.06 -10.09
C ALA A 3 -2.11 22.82 -10.99
N LYS A 4 -1.35 23.74 -10.41
CA LYS A 4 -0.28 24.45 -11.12
C LYS A 4 0.85 23.47 -11.42
N ASN A 5 1.18 23.28 -12.70
CA ASN A 5 2.38 22.56 -13.09
C ASN A 5 3.62 23.42 -12.79
N ILE A 6 4.59 22.85 -12.10
CA ILE A 6 5.87 23.49 -11.76
C ILE A 6 6.98 22.72 -12.47
N LYS A 7 7.96 23.45 -13.01
CA LYS A 7 9.21 22.90 -13.53
C LYS A 7 10.32 23.19 -12.55
N ILE A 8 11.10 22.17 -12.23
CA ILE A 8 12.29 22.25 -11.39
C ILE A 8 13.49 21.76 -12.18
N THR A 9 14.65 22.32 -11.90
CA THR A 9 15.94 21.84 -12.40
C THR A 9 16.66 21.18 -11.24
N VAL A 10 17.17 19.98 -11.48
CA VAL A 10 17.84 19.14 -10.48
C VAL A 10 19.02 18.46 -11.15
N GLU A 11 20.05 18.17 -10.37
CA GLU A 11 21.25 17.49 -10.84
C GLU A 11 21.13 15.99 -10.55
N PHE A 12 21.49 15.18 -11.54
CA PHE A 12 21.60 13.74 -11.45
C PHE A 12 22.88 13.33 -12.18
N SER A 13 23.57 12.33 -11.65
CA SER A 13 24.60 11.63 -12.41
C SER A 13 23.98 10.80 -13.54
N ASP A 14 24.80 10.44 -14.53
CA ASP A 14 24.36 9.58 -15.63
C ASP A 14 23.93 8.19 -15.13
N PHE A 15 24.65 7.64 -14.14
CA PHE A 15 24.31 6.35 -13.52
C PHE A 15 22.96 6.37 -12.81
N GLU A 16 22.67 7.43 -12.04
CA GLU A 16 21.36 7.57 -11.39
C GLU A 16 20.25 7.64 -12.43
N LEU A 17 20.45 8.39 -13.51
CA LEU A 17 19.44 8.53 -14.55
C LEU A 17 19.18 7.21 -15.28
N GLU A 18 20.23 6.45 -15.60
CA GLU A 18 20.12 5.11 -16.20
C GLU A 18 19.35 4.14 -15.29
N ASP A 19 19.64 4.16 -13.99
CA ASP A 19 18.92 3.34 -13.01
C ASP A 19 17.44 3.74 -12.90
N ILE A 20 17.15 5.04 -12.87
CA ILE A 20 15.78 5.55 -12.85
C ILE A 20 15.03 5.08 -14.10
N GLN A 21 15.63 5.20 -15.28
CA GLN A 21 15.02 4.74 -16.55
C GLN A 21 14.81 3.23 -16.56
N ARG A 22 15.78 2.45 -16.07
CA ARG A 22 15.70 0.98 -15.95
C ARG A 22 14.57 0.53 -15.02
N ILE A 23 14.49 1.11 -13.82
CA ILE A 23 13.49 0.75 -12.80
C ILE A 23 12.09 1.17 -13.24
N THR A 24 11.96 2.35 -13.85
CA THR A 24 10.65 2.86 -14.26
C THR A 24 10.17 2.32 -15.61
N GLY A 25 11.07 1.77 -16.43
CA GLY A 25 10.80 1.35 -17.81
C GLY A 25 10.63 2.52 -18.79
N GLU A 26 10.84 3.75 -18.34
CA GLU A 26 10.65 4.96 -19.13
C GLU A 26 11.94 5.36 -19.87
N ARG A 27 11.82 5.66 -21.16
CA ARG A 27 12.99 6.05 -21.98
C ARG A 27 13.36 7.52 -21.86
N LYS A 28 12.42 8.41 -21.50
CA LYS A 28 12.68 9.86 -21.43
C LYS A 28 12.93 10.27 -19.98
N LYS A 29 13.91 11.17 -19.78
CA LYS A 29 14.33 11.65 -18.44
C LYS A 29 13.15 12.16 -17.60
N GLY A 30 12.37 13.10 -18.15
CA GLY A 30 11.25 13.72 -17.45
C GLY A 30 10.17 12.73 -17.00
N PRO A 31 9.63 11.88 -17.91
CA PRO A 31 8.71 10.81 -17.55
C PRO A 31 9.26 9.82 -16.53
N ALA A 32 10.52 9.40 -16.66
CA ALA A 32 11.15 8.47 -15.72
C ALA A 32 11.21 9.06 -14.30
N ILE A 33 11.74 10.28 -14.16
CA ILE A 33 11.83 10.98 -12.87
C ILE A 33 10.44 11.22 -12.28
N ARG A 34 9.47 11.67 -13.10
CA ARG A 34 8.10 11.90 -12.65
C ARG A 34 7.46 10.62 -12.13
N LYS A 35 7.61 9.51 -12.86
CA LYS A 35 7.05 8.22 -12.47
C LYS A 35 7.65 7.74 -11.15
N LEU A 36 8.97 7.79 -11.00
CA LEU A 36 9.64 7.43 -9.75
C LEU A 36 9.14 8.25 -8.56
N VAL A 37 9.00 9.57 -8.71
CA VAL A 37 8.49 10.45 -7.63
C VAL A 37 7.04 10.11 -7.27
N VAL A 38 6.18 9.87 -8.26
CA VAL A 38 4.78 9.49 -8.02
C VAL A 38 4.71 8.16 -7.29
N ASP A 39 5.47 7.16 -7.73
CA ASP A 39 5.48 5.82 -7.14
C ASP A 39 5.98 5.89 -5.69
N ALA A 40 7.07 6.62 -5.42
CA ALA A 40 7.59 6.82 -4.07
C ALA A 40 6.58 7.53 -3.16
N LEU A 41 5.92 8.58 -3.64
CA LEU A 41 4.87 9.27 -2.88
C LEU A 41 3.67 8.35 -2.59
N MET A 42 3.27 7.51 -3.55
CA MET A 42 2.20 6.54 -3.34
C MET A 42 2.57 5.49 -2.29
N MET A 43 3.81 4.99 -2.31
CA MET A 43 4.28 4.05 -1.29
C MET A 43 4.24 4.67 0.11
N ARG A 44 4.71 5.92 0.27
CA ARG A 44 4.64 6.64 1.56
C ARG A 44 3.20 6.86 2.03
N LYS A 45 2.29 7.26 1.14
CA LYS A 45 0.86 7.40 1.48
C LYS A 45 0.24 6.07 1.91
N ARG A 46 0.61 4.96 1.25
CA ARG A 46 0.15 3.62 1.63
C ARG A 46 0.65 3.22 3.01
N GLU A 47 1.92 3.50 3.30
CA GLU A 47 2.52 3.28 4.63
C GLU A 47 1.76 4.06 5.71
N GLU A 48 1.51 5.35 5.51
CA GLU A 48 0.74 6.19 6.45
C GLU A 48 -0.68 5.66 6.69
N ILE A 49 -1.35 5.19 5.64
CA ILE A 49 -2.70 4.62 5.76
C ILE A 49 -2.64 3.30 6.52
N ALA A 50 -1.72 2.40 6.17
CA ALA A 50 -1.55 1.11 6.85
C ALA A 50 -1.28 1.30 8.35
N GLN A 51 -0.45 2.27 8.72
CA GLN A 51 -0.18 2.59 10.12
C GLN A 51 -1.44 3.04 10.88
N LYS A 52 -2.40 3.71 10.24
CA LYS A 52 -3.68 4.08 10.89
C LYS A 52 -4.56 2.87 11.17
N PHE A 53 -4.50 1.84 10.33
CA PHE A 53 -5.18 0.56 10.59
C PHE A 53 -4.47 -0.22 11.71
N ILE A 54 -3.15 -0.37 11.62
CA ILE A 54 -2.35 -1.13 12.60
C ILE A 54 -2.45 -0.51 14.00
N SER A 55 -2.38 0.81 14.10
CA SER A 55 -2.51 1.53 15.38
C SER A 55 -3.94 1.53 15.96
N GLY A 56 -4.93 0.97 15.25
CA GLY A 56 -6.33 1.03 15.65
C GLY A 56 -6.97 2.40 15.51
N LYS A 57 -6.24 3.43 15.05
CA LYS A 57 -6.80 4.79 14.84
C LYS A 57 -7.97 4.80 13.86
N TRP A 58 -7.93 3.92 12.86
CA TRP A 58 -9.02 3.69 11.90
C TRP A 58 -9.75 2.37 12.14
N GLY A 59 -9.39 1.64 13.21
CA GLY A 59 -10.18 0.50 13.67
C GLY A 59 -11.51 0.99 14.24
N ALA A 60 -12.57 0.21 14.01
CA ALA A 60 -13.83 0.38 14.71
C ALA A 60 -13.98 -0.82 15.64
N ASP A 61 -14.27 -0.58 16.91
CA ASP A 61 -14.69 -1.64 17.82
C ASP A 61 -16.09 -2.07 17.40
N LEU A 62 -16.19 -3.30 16.89
CA LEU A 62 -17.46 -3.91 16.52
C LEU A 62 -17.93 -4.76 17.70
N GLU A 63 -18.91 -4.23 18.44
CA GLU A 63 -19.51 -4.93 19.58
C GLU A 63 -20.05 -6.31 19.14
N GLY A 64 -19.69 -7.36 19.88
CA GLY A 64 -20.08 -8.74 19.57
C GLY A 64 -19.31 -9.42 18.42
N PHE A 65 -18.41 -8.72 17.71
CA PHE A 65 -17.65 -9.31 16.60
C PHE A 65 -16.77 -10.49 17.02
N GLU A 66 -16.03 -10.34 18.12
CA GLU A 66 -15.17 -11.41 18.64
C GLU A 66 -15.98 -12.62 19.12
N GLU A 67 -17.14 -12.38 19.73
CA GLU A 67 -18.04 -13.45 20.16
C GLU A 67 -18.62 -14.21 18.96
N GLY A 68 -19.03 -13.51 17.90
CA GLY A 68 -19.46 -14.11 16.64
C GLY A 68 -18.34 -14.94 15.99
N ARG A 69 -17.13 -14.38 15.87
CA ARG A 69 -15.96 -15.07 15.30
C ARG A 69 -15.53 -16.31 16.08
N ARG A 70 -15.81 -16.37 17.38
CA ARG A 70 -15.58 -17.57 18.20
C ARG A 70 -16.60 -18.65 17.88
N ARG A 71 -17.89 -18.31 17.80
CA ARG A 71 -18.95 -19.25 17.43
C ARG A 71 -18.71 -19.88 16.06
N ASP A 72 -18.38 -19.06 15.05
CA ASP A 72 -18.08 -19.56 13.71
C ASP A 72 -16.94 -20.59 13.71
N ARG A 73 -15.90 -20.35 14.54
CA ARG A 73 -14.76 -21.27 14.68
C ARG A 73 -15.16 -22.56 15.37
N GLU A 74 -15.96 -22.49 16.41
CA GLU A 74 -16.48 -23.65 17.14
C GLU A 74 -17.37 -24.50 16.23
N GLU A 75 -18.26 -23.89 15.45
CA GLU A 75 -19.11 -24.58 14.47
C GLU A 75 -18.28 -25.27 13.37
N ALA A 76 -17.26 -24.59 12.84
CA ALA A 76 -16.38 -25.18 11.84
C ALA A 76 -15.60 -26.39 12.37
N SER A 77 -15.11 -26.34 13.62
CA SER A 77 -14.42 -27.47 14.25
C SER A 77 -15.35 -28.64 14.57
N GLN A 78 -16.61 -28.36 14.93
CA GLN A 78 -17.62 -29.40 15.14
C GLN A 78 -17.94 -30.11 13.83
N LEU A 79 -18.17 -29.36 12.75
CA LEU A 79 -18.36 -29.93 11.42
C LEU A 79 -17.13 -30.74 10.99
N GLU A 80 -15.90 -30.25 11.17
CA GLU A 80 -14.71 -31.04 10.82
C GLU A 80 -14.64 -32.37 11.60
N SER A 81 -15.05 -32.37 12.87
CA SER A 81 -15.06 -33.58 13.69
C SER A 81 -16.12 -34.58 13.23
N GLU A 82 -17.33 -34.11 12.93
CA GLU A 82 -18.43 -34.94 12.41
C GLU A 82 -18.12 -35.58 11.04
N TRP A 83 -17.28 -34.94 10.21
CA TRP A 83 -16.89 -35.47 8.90
C TRP A 83 -15.74 -36.49 8.97
N ARG A 84 -15.06 -36.59 10.12
CA ARG A 84 -13.93 -37.50 10.34
C ARG A 84 -14.34 -38.82 11.01
N ASP A 85 -15.55 -38.88 11.57
CA ASP A 85 -16.21 -40.09 12.08
C ASP A 85 -17.00 -40.82 10.96
#